data_AF-A0A1S3D9A9-F1
#
_entry.id   AF-A0A1S3D9A9-F1
#
_cell.length_a   1.000
_cell.length_b   1.000
_cell.length_c   1.000
_cell.angle_alpha   90.00
_cell.angle_beta   90.00
_cell.angle_gamma   90.00
#
_symmetry.space_group_name_H-M   'P 1'
#
loop_
_entity.id
_entity.type
_entity.pdbx_description
1 polymer ?
#
loop_
_entity_poly.entity_id
_entity_poly.type
_entity_poly.pdbx_seq_one_letter_code
_entity_poly.pdbx_strand_id
1 'polypeptide(L)'
;MFVKKDNRQKAIEMVLEVVRQLPTAPEAYKTLATMYEDVGDLATSIKMLLIGAHLSSDNAEEWTRLGAHFEKVGDQKQAISCYSKALKQDVSRVDIHDRRLRLCDEIGLKNRGFVLAGYQRYLKNITPDSDPQTILDLSTRAAHVYHTARNFPQAASSLAIAFQYSAHLIRPEHCNLYLEVLLELKRYETCVEVLRRFANIEITYFKLFPQDSTSGEESNIQITNYTVPSDPNLVPPPEILSKFVITLVHLRSETQFPTLLASLKFDVEMYGKVYLDIAEALIQEHYEAYAVQVLVLLVSSEKYNQPGVWKQLAETYEKSGKL
;
A
#
# COMPACT_ATOMS: atom_id res chain seq x y z
N MET A 1 -26.68 -41.05 -13.71
CA MET A 1 -26.02 -39.91 -14.41
C MET A 1 -26.86 -39.35 -15.57
N PHE A 2 -27.59 -40.18 -16.32
CA PHE A 2 -28.43 -39.75 -17.47
C PHE A 2 -29.59 -38.80 -17.13
N VAL A 3 -30.31 -39.03 -16.02
CA VAL A 3 -31.46 -38.19 -15.59
C VAL A 3 -31.05 -36.73 -15.31
N LYS A 4 -29.84 -36.49 -14.79
CA LYS A 4 -29.33 -35.12 -14.55
C LYS A 4 -28.98 -34.38 -15.84
N LYS A 5 -28.56 -35.07 -16.90
CA LYS A 5 -28.28 -34.45 -18.22
C LYS A 5 -29.58 -34.08 -18.93
N ASP A 6 -30.58 -34.97 -18.92
CA ASP A 6 -31.88 -34.72 -19.56
C ASP A 6 -32.64 -33.55 -18.92
N ASN A 7 -32.58 -33.43 -17.59
CA ASN A 7 -33.19 -32.29 -16.89
C ASN A 7 -32.49 -30.96 -17.16
N ARG A 8 -31.18 -30.96 -17.42
CA ARG A 8 -30.42 -29.72 -17.76
C ARG A 8 -30.80 -29.19 -19.13
N GLN A 9 -30.98 -30.06 -20.12
CA GLN A 9 -31.35 -29.64 -21.47
C GLN A 9 -32.75 -29.04 -21.52
N LYS A 10 -33.72 -29.67 -20.83
CA LYS A 10 -35.08 -29.13 -20.68
C LYS A 10 -35.10 -27.78 -19.96
N ALA A 11 -34.22 -27.59 -18.98
CA ALA A 11 -34.09 -26.31 -18.29
C ALA A 11 -33.60 -25.19 -19.24
N ILE A 12 -32.62 -25.48 -20.09
CA ILE A 12 -32.15 -24.54 -21.12
C ILE A 12 -33.30 -24.18 -22.08
N GLU A 13 -34.06 -25.15 -22.56
CA GLU A 13 -35.22 -24.92 -23.44
C GLU A 13 -36.27 -24.01 -22.79
N MET A 14 -36.61 -24.25 -21.52
CA MET A 14 -37.56 -23.40 -20.80
C MET A 14 -37.08 -21.95 -20.70
N VAL A 15 -35.79 -21.73 -20.41
CA VAL A 15 -35.24 -20.37 -20.29
C VAL A 15 -35.08 -19.70 -21.65
N LEU A 16 -34.77 -20.43 -22.72
CA LEU A 16 -34.80 -19.90 -24.09
C LEU A 16 -36.19 -19.40 -24.47
N GLU A 17 -37.24 -20.10 -24.01
CA GLU A 17 -38.62 -19.67 -24.22
C GLU A 17 -38.94 -18.38 -23.46
N VAL A 18 -38.38 -18.20 -22.26
CA VAL A 18 -38.45 -16.93 -21.52
C VAL A 18 -37.75 -15.82 -22.31
N VAL A 19 -36.55 -16.06 -22.84
CA VAL A 19 -35.83 -15.08 -23.68
C VAL A 19 -36.62 -14.73 -24.94
N ARG A 20 -37.30 -15.70 -25.56
CA ARG A 20 -38.14 -15.47 -26.73
C ARG A 20 -39.32 -14.53 -26.43
N GLN A 21 -39.90 -14.66 -25.25
CA GLN A 21 -41.03 -13.83 -24.80
C GLN A 21 -40.57 -12.46 -24.28
N LEU A 22 -39.41 -12.41 -23.60
CA LEU A 22 -38.86 -11.23 -22.94
C LEU A 22 -37.36 -11.07 -23.28
N PRO A 23 -37.02 -10.63 -24.50
CA PRO A 23 -35.63 -10.57 -24.97
C PRO A 23 -34.78 -9.50 -24.28
N THR A 24 -35.40 -8.61 -23.50
CA THR A 24 -34.72 -7.53 -22.77
C THR A 24 -34.46 -7.86 -21.30
N ALA A 25 -34.81 -9.06 -20.83
CA ALA A 25 -34.63 -9.48 -19.44
C ALA A 25 -33.18 -9.98 -19.19
N PRO A 26 -32.31 -9.24 -18.49
CA PRO A 26 -30.91 -9.63 -18.30
C PRO A 26 -30.78 -10.94 -17.48
N GLU A 27 -31.68 -11.14 -16.53
CA GLU A 27 -31.75 -12.32 -15.66
C GLU A 27 -31.92 -13.64 -16.42
N ALA A 28 -32.64 -13.62 -17.54
CA ALA A 28 -32.83 -14.82 -18.37
C ALA A 28 -31.51 -15.23 -19.04
N TYR A 29 -30.77 -14.27 -19.60
CA TYR A 29 -29.44 -14.53 -20.18
C TYR A 29 -28.42 -14.96 -19.13
N LYS A 30 -28.48 -14.38 -17.94
CA LYS A 30 -27.64 -14.79 -16.80
C LYS A 30 -27.90 -16.24 -16.41
N THR A 31 -29.17 -16.62 -16.34
CA THR A 31 -29.55 -18.01 -16.05
C THR A 31 -29.06 -18.96 -17.15
N LEU A 32 -29.22 -18.60 -18.43
CA LEU A 32 -28.67 -19.36 -19.54
C LEU A 32 -27.16 -19.51 -19.45
N ALA A 33 -26.44 -18.44 -19.10
CA ALA A 33 -24.99 -18.49 -18.97
C ALA A 33 -24.53 -19.51 -17.92
N THR A 34 -25.15 -19.51 -16.74
CA THR A 34 -24.87 -20.50 -15.68
C THR A 34 -25.18 -21.92 -16.16
N MET A 35 -26.29 -22.12 -16.88
CA MET A 35 -26.64 -23.44 -17.41
C MET A 35 -25.63 -23.93 -18.46
N TYR A 36 -25.17 -23.05 -19.36
CA TYR A 36 -24.13 -23.41 -20.33
C TYR A 36 -22.78 -23.67 -19.67
N GLU A 37 -22.43 -22.93 -18.60
CA GLU A 37 -21.25 -23.19 -17.78
C GLU A 37 -21.32 -24.58 -17.13
N ASP A 38 -22.47 -24.95 -16.54
CA ASP A 38 -22.70 -26.27 -15.91
C ASP A 38 -22.59 -27.46 -16.88
N VAL A 39 -22.81 -27.21 -18.17
CA VAL A 39 -22.70 -28.19 -19.26
C VAL A 39 -21.29 -28.19 -19.88
N GLY A 40 -20.45 -27.19 -19.53
CA GLY A 40 -19.07 -27.04 -20.00
C GLY A 40 -18.93 -26.22 -21.29
N ASP A 41 -20.02 -25.63 -21.81
CA ASP A 41 -19.99 -24.74 -22.97
C ASP A 41 -19.71 -23.29 -22.53
N LEU A 42 -18.44 -23.03 -22.18
CA LEU A 42 -17.99 -21.71 -21.76
C LEU A 42 -18.14 -20.65 -22.86
N ALA A 43 -18.03 -21.03 -24.14
CA ALA A 43 -18.13 -20.10 -25.26
C ALA A 43 -19.55 -19.54 -25.40
N THR A 44 -20.57 -20.40 -25.31
CA THR A 44 -21.97 -19.95 -25.33
C THR A 44 -22.34 -19.22 -24.04
N SER A 45 -21.83 -19.68 -22.89
CA SER A 45 -21.99 -18.97 -21.61
C SER A 45 -21.52 -17.51 -21.69
N ILE A 46 -20.31 -17.27 -22.21
CA ILE A 46 -19.76 -15.91 -22.41
C ILE A 46 -20.66 -15.05 -23.32
N LYS A 47 -21.20 -15.62 -24.40
CA LYS A 47 -22.12 -14.89 -25.29
C LYS A 47 -23.38 -14.44 -24.55
N MET A 48 -23.95 -15.32 -23.72
CA MET A 48 -25.14 -14.99 -22.92
C MET A 48 -24.83 -13.92 -21.87
N LEU A 49 -23.71 -14.04 -21.16
CA LEU A 49 -23.25 -13.01 -20.21
C LEU A 49 -23.00 -11.66 -20.87
N LEU A 50 -22.42 -11.65 -22.07
CA LEU A 50 -22.17 -10.42 -22.82
C LEU A 50 -23.48 -9.71 -23.14
N ILE A 51 -24.50 -10.44 -23.60
CA ILE A 51 -25.84 -9.86 -23.84
C ILE A 51 -26.43 -9.34 -22.53
N GLY A 52 -26.42 -10.14 -21.46
CA GLY A 52 -26.92 -9.75 -20.14
C GLY A 52 -26.28 -8.47 -19.62
N ALA A 53 -24.95 -8.40 -19.61
CA ALA A 53 -24.19 -7.24 -19.15
C ALA A 53 -24.44 -5.97 -19.98
N HIS A 54 -24.72 -6.12 -21.28
CA HIS A 54 -25.11 -4.99 -22.12
C HIS A 54 -26.54 -4.50 -21.87
N LEU A 55 -27.47 -5.41 -21.56
CA LEU A 55 -28.84 -5.06 -21.20
C LEU A 55 -28.94 -4.37 -19.82
N SER A 56 -28.07 -4.75 -18.88
CA SER A 56 -27.92 -4.10 -17.57
C SER A 56 -26.61 -3.32 -17.47
N SER A 57 -26.42 -2.36 -18.38
CA SER A 57 -25.14 -1.65 -18.55
C SER A 57 -24.67 -0.87 -17.31
N ASP A 58 -25.61 -0.55 -16.41
CA ASP A 58 -25.45 0.14 -15.13
C ASP A 58 -25.06 -0.79 -13.98
N ASN A 59 -25.22 -2.11 -14.13
CA ASN A 59 -24.93 -3.07 -13.09
C ASN A 59 -23.46 -3.53 -13.13
N ALA A 60 -22.66 -3.10 -12.14
CA ALA A 60 -21.26 -3.52 -12.00
C ALA A 60 -21.09 -5.04 -11.81
N GLU A 61 -22.07 -5.71 -11.20
CA GLU A 61 -22.04 -7.14 -10.89
C GLU A 61 -21.95 -7.99 -12.17
N GLU A 62 -22.72 -7.65 -13.20
CA GLU A 62 -22.77 -8.43 -14.45
C GLU A 62 -21.46 -8.32 -15.24
N TRP A 63 -20.87 -7.13 -15.28
CA TRP A 63 -19.52 -6.94 -15.85
C TRP A 63 -18.45 -7.69 -15.06
N THR A 64 -18.57 -7.75 -13.73
CA THR A 64 -17.65 -8.49 -12.87
C THR A 64 -17.71 -10.00 -13.12
N ARG A 65 -18.92 -10.54 -13.28
CA ARG A 65 -19.15 -11.97 -13.60
C ARG A 65 -18.61 -12.33 -14.98
N LEU A 66 -18.85 -11.49 -15.99
CA LEU A 66 -18.29 -11.67 -17.32
C LEU A 66 -16.75 -11.63 -17.29
N GLY A 67 -16.16 -10.72 -16.53
CA GLY A 67 -14.71 -10.65 -16.32
C GLY A 67 -14.14 -11.93 -15.71
N ALA A 68 -14.80 -12.49 -14.69
CA ALA A 68 -14.40 -13.75 -14.07
C ALA A 68 -14.50 -14.95 -15.03
N HIS A 69 -15.46 -14.94 -15.97
CA HIS A 69 -15.54 -15.98 -17.01
C HIS A 69 -14.40 -15.88 -18.02
N PHE A 70 -14.03 -14.67 -18.44
CA PHE A 70 -12.86 -14.47 -19.29
C PHE A 70 -11.56 -14.88 -18.59
N GLU A 71 -11.44 -14.63 -17.29
CA GLU A 71 -10.32 -15.11 -16.46
C GLU A 71 -10.23 -16.65 -16.48
N LYS A 72 -11.36 -17.36 -16.29
CA LYS A 72 -11.40 -18.84 -16.35
C LYS A 72 -10.97 -19.40 -17.71
N VAL A 73 -11.28 -18.70 -18.80
CA VAL A 73 -10.91 -19.10 -20.17
C VAL A 73 -9.47 -18.67 -20.52
N GLY A 74 -8.80 -17.89 -19.67
CA GLY A 74 -7.45 -17.40 -19.89
C GLY A 74 -7.38 -16.15 -20.79
N ASP A 75 -8.51 -15.54 -21.14
CA ASP A 75 -8.51 -14.27 -21.88
C ASP A 75 -8.41 -13.09 -20.91
N GLN A 76 -7.20 -12.90 -20.39
CA GLN A 76 -6.92 -11.85 -19.39
C GLN A 76 -7.19 -10.43 -19.94
N LYS A 77 -7.05 -10.20 -21.26
CA LYS A 77 -7.31 -8.88 -21.87
C LYS A 77 -8.79 -8.53 -21.83
N GLN A 78 -9.67 -9.47 -22.18
CA GLN A 78 -11.12 -9.24 -22.09
C GLN A 78 -11.58 -9.15 -20.63
N ALA A 79 -10.97 -9.92 -19.72
CA ALA A 79 -11.25 -9.81 -18.29
C ALA A 79 -10.97 -8.40 -17.75
N ILE A 80 -9.80 -7.81 -18.08
CA ILE A 80 -9.44 -6.43 -17.70
C ILE A 80 -10.43 -5.41 -18.28
N SER A 81 -10.87 -5.60 -19.52
CA SER A 81 -11.86 -4.74 -20.18
C SER A 81 -13.20 -4.78 -19.44
N CYS A 82 -13.67 -5.97 -19.06
CA CYS A 82 -14.89 -6.16 -18.29
C CYS A 82 -14.79 -5.53 -16.89
N TYR A 83 -13.70 -5.77 -16.16
CA TYR A 83 -13.48 -5.13 -14.86
C TYR A 83 -13.40 -3.60 -14.95
N SER A 84 -12.83 -3.07 -16.03
CA SER A 84 -12.81 -1.63 -16.26
C SER A 84 -14.20 -1.05 -16.53
N LYS A 85 -15.13 -1.82 -17.12
CA LYS A 85 -16.54 -1.42 -17.24
C LYS A 85 -17.27 -1.51 -15.89
N ALA A 86 -17.04 -2.57 -15.11
CA ALA A 86 -17.59 -2.69 -13.77
C ALA A 86 -17.19 -1.49 -12.89
N LEU A 87 -15.89 -1.15 -12.90
CA LEU A 87 -15.34 -0.02 -12.15
C LEU A 87 -15.78 1.37 -12.66
N LYS A 88 -16.35 1.47 -13.87
CA LYS A 88 -16.97 2.73 -14.31
C LYS A 88 -18.31 2.96 -13.61
N GLN A 89 -19.01 1.89 -13.25
CA GLN A 89 -20.30 1.95 -12.56
C GLN A 89 -20.10 2.05 -11.05
N ASP A 90 -19.18 1.26 -10.50
CA ASP A 90 -18.84 1.29 -9.08
C ASP A 90 -17.33 1.28 -8.87
N VAL A 91 -16.77 2.46 -8.61
CA VAL A 91 -15.32 2.65 -8.44
C VAL A 91 -14.85 2.18 -7.04
N SER A 92 -15.77 2.01 -6.09
CA SER A 92 -15.46 1.69 -4.68
C SER A 92 -15.04 0.23 -4.48
N ARG A 93 -15.30 -0.63 -5.46
CA ARG A 93 -15.04 -2.07 -5.43
C ARG A 93 -13.54 -2.41 -5.42
N VAL A 94 -12.97 -2.49 -4.22
CA VAL A 94 -11.56 -2.84 -3.98
C VAL A 94 -11.19 -4.21 -4.58
N ASP A 95 -12.10 -5.18 -4.44
CA ASP A 95 -11.93 -6.54 -4.95
C ASP A 95 -11.73 -6.59 -6.47
N ILE A 96 -12.43 -5.75 -7.22
CA ILE A 96 -12.30 -5.67 -8.69
C ILE A 96 -10.99 -4.99 -9.08
N HIS A 97 -10.57 -3.94 -8.36
CA HIS A 97 -9.26 -3.32 -8.59
C HIS A 97 -8.13 -4.32 -8.35
N ASP A 98 -8.18 -5.10 -7.27
CA ASP A 98 -7.18 -6.11 -6.93
C ASP A 98 -7.10 -7.23 -7.98
N ARG A 99 -8.25 -7.73 -8.46
CA ARG A 99 -8.29 -8.69 -9.58
C ARG A 99 -7.67 -8.10 -10.84
N ARG A 100 -8.07 -6.88 -11.20
CA ARG A 100 -7.54 -6.20 -12.39
C ARG A 100 -6.04 -5.93 -12.29
N LEU A 101 -5.53 -5.56 -11.10
CA LEU A 101 -4.11 -5.34 -10.86
C LEU A 101 -3.30 -6.63 -11.05
N ARG A 102 -3.76 -7.74 -10.46
CA ARG A 102 -3.12 -9.06 -10.63
C ARG A 102 -3.06 -9.47 -12.10
N LEU A 103 -4.16 -9.34 -12.84
CA LEU A 103 -4.18 -9.64 -14.28
C LEU A 103 -3.23 -8.73 -15.07
N CYS A 104 -3.13 -7.45 -14.72
CA CYS A 104 -2.18 -6.54 -15.37
C CYS A 104 -0.72 -6.98 -15.13
N ASP A 105 -0.37 -7.38 -13.90
CA ASP A 105 0.97 -7.85 -13.56
C ASP A 105 1.27 -9.19 -14.27
N GLU A 106 0.31 -10.10 -14.39
CA GLU A 106 0.46 -11.39 -15.10
C GLU A 106 0.72 -11.25 -16.60
N ILE A 107 0.04 -10.33 -17.28
CA ILE A 107 0.28 -10.09 -18.72
C ILE A 107 1.65 -9.39 -18.95
N GLY A 108 2.34 -8.97 -17.88
CA GLY A 108 3.58 -8.18 -17.99
C GLY A 108 3.35 -6.81 -18.63
N LEU A 109 2.09 -6.40 -18.79
CA LEU A 109 1.75 -5.08 -19.29
C LEU A 109 2.02 -4.10 -18.16
N LYS A 110 2.90 -3.13 -18.41
CA LYS A 110 3.10 -1.93 -17.59
C LYS A 110 1.86 -1.01 -17.60
N ASN A 111 0.66 -1.58 -17.60
CA ASN A 111 -0.64 -0.92 -17.57
C ASN A 111 -1.10 -0.62 -16.13
N ARG A 112 -0.18 -0.60 -15.16
CA ARG A 112 -0.43 -0.12 -13.78
C ARG A 112 -1.06 1.27 -13.78
N GLY A 113 -0.74 2.11 -14.77
CA GLY A 113 -1.34 3.44 -14.97
C GLY A 113 -2.87 3.44 -15.04
N PHE A 114 -3.50 2.44 -15.67
CA PHE A 114 -4.97 2.37 -15.73
C PHE A 114 -5.60 2.02 -14.38
N VAL A 115 -4.92 1.19 -13.59
CA VAL A 115 -5.36 0.85 -12.23
C VAL A 115 -5.22 2.06 -11.32
N LEU A 116 -4.05 2.70 -11.38
CA LEU A 116 -3.73 3.93 -10.64
C LEU A 116 -4.70 5.06 -10.98
N ALA A 117 -5.05 5.25 -12.25
CA ALA A 117 -6.06 6.23 -12.67
C ALA A 117 -7.44 5.91 -12.08
N GLY A 118 -7.77 4.63 -11.93
CA GLY A 118 -8.99 4.18 -11.23
C GLY A 118 -8.99 4.59 -9.77
N TYR A 119 -7.92 4.30 -9.03
CA TYR A 119 -7.76 4.74 -7.64
C TYR A 119 -7.79 6.27 -7.52
N GLN A 120 -7.04 6.99 -8.34
CA GLN A 120 -7.03 8.45 -8.34
C GLN A 120 -8.41 9.05 -8.58
N ARG A 121 -9.21 8.47 -9.49
CA ARG A 121 -10.57 8.94 -9.76
C ARG A 121 -11.47 8.76 -8.54
N TYR A 122 -11.36 7.64 -7.83
CA TYR A 122 -12.08 7.42 -6.58
C TYR A 122 -11.65 8.43 -5.51
N LEU A 123 -10.34 8.51 -5.26
CA LEU A 123 -9.76 9.38 -4.22
C LEU A 123 -10.03 10.86 -4.47
N LYS A 124 -10.18 11.29 -5.74
CA LYS A 124 -10.57 12.66 -6.09
C LYS A 124 -12.05 12.94 -5.83
N ASN A 125 -12.90 11.92 -5.90
CA ASN A 125 -14.35 12.03 -5.79
C ASN A 125 -14.87 11.55 -4.43
N ILE A 126 -14.03 11.58 -3.39
CA ILE A 126 -14.44 11.20 -2.04
C ILE A 126 -15.59 12.10 -1.59
N THR A 127 -16.71 11.47 -1.24
CA THR A 127 -17.85 12.12 -0.58
C THR A 127 -17.74 11.92 0.92
N PRO A 128 -18.32 12.81 1.75
CA PRO A 128 -18.38 12.62 3.20
C PRO A 128 -19.04 11.31 3.65
N ASP A 129 -19.93 10.75 2.81
CA ASP A 129 -20.64 9.49 3.05
C ASP A 129 -19.83 8.24 2.65
N SER A 130 -18.63 8.42 2.07
CA SER A 130 -17.78 7.31 1.66
C SER A 130 -17.26 6.54 2.87
N ASP A 131 -17.32 5.20 2.80
CA ASP A 131 -16.87 4.32 3.87
C ASP A 131 -15.36 4.51 4.16
N PRO A 132 -14.97 4.87 5.41
CA PRO A 132 -13.56 5.08 5.78
C PRO A 132 -12.68 3.85 5.56
N GLN A 133 -13.22 2.64 5.71
CA GLN A 133 -12.47 1.40 5.48
C GLN A 133 -12.10 1.26 4.00
N THR A 134 -13.07 1.48 3.12
CA THR A 134 -12.84 1.48 1.67
C THR A 134 -11.82 2.53 1.22
N ILE A 135 -11.84 3.73 1.82
CA ILE A 135 -10.83 4.78 1.55
C ILE A 135 -9.44 4.31 1.96
N LEU A 136 -9.32 3.73 3.16
CA LEU A 136 -8.04 3.23 3.67
C LEU A 136 -7.48 2.12 2.77
N ASP A 137 -8.30 1.14 2.41
CA ASP A 137 -7.88 0.00 1.60
C ASP A 137 -7.43 0.45 0.20
N LEU A 138 -8.22 1.30 -0.48
CA LEU A 138 -7.87 1.81 -1.81
C LEU A 138 -6.62 2.70 -1.79
N SER A 139 -6.50 3.58 -0.79
CA SER A 139 -5.35 4.46 -0.64
C SER A 139 -4.07 3.67 -0.37
N THR A 140 -4.14 2.67 0.50
CA THR A 140 -3.01 1.80 0.85
C THR A 140 -2.58 0.96 -0.35
N ARG A 141 -3.54 0.36 -1.08
CA ARG A 141 -3.26 -0.34 -2.35
C ARG A 141 -2.61 0.57 -3.38
N ALA A 142 -3.15 1.77 -3.59
CA ALA A 142 -2.56 2.75 -4.50
C ALA A 142 -1.12 3.11 -4.09
N ALA A 143 -0.88 3.34 -2.80
CA ALA A 143 0.43 3.66 -2.27
C ALA A 143 1.45 2.55 -2.49
N HIS A 144 1.07 1.27 -2.31
CA HIS A 144 1.94 0.13 -2.63
C HIS A 144 2.29 0.09 -4.12
N VAL A 145 1.32 0.30 -5.00
CA VAL A 145 1.58 0.32 -6.45
C VAL A 145 2.51 1.48 -6.82
N TYR A 146 2.34 2.66 -6.23
CA TYR A 146 3.25 3.79 -6.44
C TYR A 146 4.64 3.57 -5.85
N HIS A 147 4.74 2.97 -4.67
CA HIS A 147 6.00 2.63 -4.01
C HIS A 147 6.82 1.64 -4.85
N THR A 148 6.20 0.57 -5.35
CA THR A 148 6.87 -0.37 -6.27
C THR A 148 7.28 0.28 -7.60
N ALA A 149 6.58 1.34 -8.02
CA ALA A 149 6.92 2.14 -9.19
C ALA A 149 7.95 3.26 -8.88
N ARG A 150 8.46 3.35 -7.65
CA ARG A 150 9.32 4.44 -7.13
C ARG A 150 8.74 5.84 -7.30
N ASN A 151 7.42 5.95 -7.37
CA ASN A 151 6.72 7.23 -7.48
C ASN A 151 6.24 7.72 -6.11
N PHE A 152 7.20 8.15 -5.29
CA PHE A 152 6.97 8.53 -3.90
C PHE A 152 6.01 9.72 -3.69
N PRO A 153 6.01 10.80 -4.50
CA PRO A 153 5.11 11.94 -4.24
C PRO A 153 3.62 11.54 -4.30
N GLN A 154 3.27 10.69 -5.25
CA GLN A 154 1.90 10.21 -5.44
C GLN A 154 1.54 9.22 -4.33
N ALA A 155 2.46 8.33 -3.94
CA ALA A 155 2.27 7.46 -2.78
C ALA A 155 1.97 8.26 -1.50
N ALA A 156 2.74 9.33 -1.24
CA ALA A 156 2.53 10.21 -0.10
C ALA A 156 1.16 10.89 -0.16
N SER A 157 0.76 11.38 -1.34
CA SER A 157 -0.56 12.03 -1.51
C SER A 157 -1.72 11.06 -1.25
N SER A 158 -1.63 9.80 -1.69
CA SER A 158 -2.65 8.80 -1.43
C SER A 158 -2.72 8.43 0.06
N LEU A 159 -1.59 8.26 0.73
CA LEU A 159 -1.56 7.95 2.16
C LEU A 159 -2.04 9.13 3.01
N ALA A 160 -1.72 10.37 2.62
CA ALA A 160 -2.22 11.56 3.31
C ALA A 160 -3.77 11.58 3.36
N ILE A 161 -4.43 11.20 2.27
CA ILE A 161 -5.89 11.09 2.20
C ILE A 161 -6.39 10.03 3.19
N ALA A 162 -5.79 8.83 3.22
CA ALA A 162 -6.15 7.81 4.20
C ALA A 162 -5.97 8.34 5.64
N PHE A 163 -4.87 9.01 5.93
CA PHE A 163 -4.56 9.51 7.27
C PHE A 163 -5.51 10.62 7.73
N GLN A 164 -6.07 11.38 6.80
CA GLN A 164 -7.06 12.42 7.07
C GLN A 164 -8.46 11.84 7.33
N TYR A 165 -8.94 10.94 6.47
CA TYR A 165 -10.34 10.48 6.51
C TYR A 165 -10.54 9.20 7.34
N SER A 166 -9.51 8.37 7.48
CA SER A 166 -9.58 7.07 8.17
C SER A 166 -8.70 6.99 9.41
N ALA A 167 -8.49 8.12 10.09
CA ALA A 167 -7.61 8.26 11.25
C ALA A 167 -7.77 7.18 12.34
N HIS A 168 -9.01 6.72 12.57
CA HIS A 168 -9.36 5.74 13.61
C HIS A 168 -9.06 4.28 13.23
N LEU A 169 -8.82 3.98 11.95
CA LEU A 169 -8.56 2.63 11.43
C LEU A 169 -7.07 2.38 11.16
N ILE A 170 -6.22 3.38 11.40
CA ILE A 170 -4.81 3.33 11.08
C ILE A 170 -4.11 2.33 12.01
N ARG A 171 -3.31 1.46 11.39
CA ARG A 171 -2.49 0.45 12.05
C ARG A 171 -1.02 0.82 11.89
N PRO A 172 -0.13 0.24 12.72
CA PRO A 172 1.31 0.49 12.61
C PRO A 172 1.89 0.22 11.22
N GLU A 173 1.35 -0.75 10.48
CA GLU A 173 1.75 -1.07 9.11
C GLU A 173 1.54 0.11 8.14
N HIS A 174 0.41 0.82 8.27
CA HIS A 174 0.11 2.01 7.46
C HIS A 174 1.06 3.17 7.81
N CYS A 175 1.34 3.36 9.11
CA CYS A 175 2.31 4.35 9.58
C CYS A 175 3.70 4.05 9.05
N ASN A 176 4.12 2.78 9.11
CA ASN A 176 5.41 2.34 8.63
C ASN A 176 5.60 2.66 7.14
N LEU A 177 4.64 2.30 6.29
CA LEU A 177 4.68 2.61 4.86
C LEU A 177 4.71 4.13 4.61
N TYR A 178 3.88 4.89 5.31
CA TYR A 178 3.82 6.34 5.09
C TYR A 178 5.11 7.03 5.49
N LEU A 179 5.68 6.68 6.65
CA LEU A 179 6.97 7.21 7.10
C LEU A 179 8.11 6.87 6.15
N GLU A 180 8.12 5.67 5.57
CA GLU A 180 9.10 5.29 4.55
C GLU A 180 9.06 6.21 3.34
N VAL A 181 7.86 6.42 2.80
CA VAL A 181 7.65 7.28 1.64
C VAL A 181 8.02 8.73 1.95
N LEU A 182 7.73 9.21 3.17
CA LEU A 182 8.06 10.57 3.58
C LEU A 182 9.56 10.78 3.80
N LEU A 183 10.28 9.79 4.32
CA LEU A 183 11.74 9.82 4.48
C LEU A 183 12.44 9.89 3.11
N GLU A 184 12.01 9.10 2.14
CA GLU A 184 12.50 9.17 0.75
C GLU A 184 12.27 10.56 0.10
N LEU A 185 11.15 11.20 0.45
CA LEU A 185 10.82 12.56 0.01
C LEU A 185 11.48 13.66 0.86
N LYS A 186 12.24 13.30 1.91
CA LYS A 186 12.84 14.21 2.89
C LYS A 186 11.83 15.15 3.57
N ARG A 187 10.58 14.72 3.70
CA ARG A 187 9.50 15.50 4.33
C ARG A 187 9.45 15.24 5.84
N TYR A 188 10.50 15.65 6.53
CA TYR A 188 10.69 15.35 7.96
C TYR A 188 9.61 15.99 8.85
N GLU A 189 9.07 17.16 8.47
CA GLU A 189 8.00 17.80 9.24
C GLU A 189 6.76 16.92 9.35
N THR A 190 6.32 16.37 8.21
CA THR A 190 5.18 15.46 8.16
C THR A 190 5.48 14.13 8.85
N CYS A 191 6.73 13.66 8.85
CA CYS A 191 7.11 12.48 9.64
C CYS A 191 6.85 12.71 11.13
N VAL A 192 7.26 13.86 11.67
CA VAL A 192 7.04 14.22 13.08
C VAL A 192 5.55 14.29 13.41
N GLU A 193 4.73 14.87 12.53
CA GLU A 193 3.27 14.93 12.72
C GLU A 193 2.63 13.54 12.74
N VAL A 194 3.04 12.65 11.83
CA VAL A 194 2.54 11.27 11.76
C VAL A 194 2.94 10.50 13.01
N LEU A 195 4.21 10.60 13.44
CA LEU A 195 4.70 9.95 14.65
C LEU A 195 3.97 10.43 15.90
N ARG A 196 3.73 11.74 16.01
CA ARG A 196 3.00 12.32 17.14
C ARG A 196 1.55 11.85 17.19
N ARG A 197 0.88 11.75 16.05
CA ARG A 197 -0.57 11.49 16.00
C ARG A 197 -0.92 10.00 15.98
N PHE A 198 -0.07 9.16 15.39
CA PHE A 198 -0.39 7.77 15.10
C PHE A 198 0.61 6.75 15.62
N ALA A 199 1.75 7.19 16.18
CA ALA A 199 2.74 6.29 16.78
C ALA A 199 2.83 6.41 18.31
N ASN A 200 1.87 7.05 18.99
CA ASN A 200 1.88 7.22 20.46
C ASN A 200 3.17 7.84 21.04
N ILE A 201 3.97 8.56 20.25
CA ILE A 201 5.16 9.25 20.72
C ILE A 201 4.79 10.70 20.99
N GLU A 202 4.95 11.19 22.23
CA GLU A 202 4.75 12.61 22.48
C GLU A 202 6.04 13.35 22.13
N ILE A 203 5.97 14.19 21.10
CA ILE A 203 7.12 14.94 20.58
C ILE A 203 6.88 16.43 20.81
N THR A 204 7.86 17.09 21.44
CA THR A 204 7.91 18.55 21.56
C THR A 204 8.99 19.10 20.64
N TYR A 205 8.65 20.09 19.83
CA TYR A 205 9.56 20.68 18.85
C TYR A 205 9.26 22.17 18.65
N PHE A 206 10.26 22.92 18.23
CA PHE A 206 10.11 24.32 17.82
C PHE A 206 10.39 24.47 16.32
N LYS A 207 9.60 25.31 15.64
CA LYS A 207 9.86 25.75 14.28
C LYS A 207 10.73 27.02 14.32
N LEU A 208 11.94 26.95 13.80
CA LEU A 208 12.82 28.10 13.63
C LEU A 208 12.37 28.84 12.36
N PHE A 209 11.66 29.96 12.52
CA PHE A 209 11.34 30.80 11.36
C PHE A 209 12.63 31.47 10.87
N PRO A 210 13.06 31.26 9.61
CA PRO A 210 14.21 31.97 9.09
C PRO A 210 13.85 33.46 8.99
N GLN A 211 14.77 34.34 9.43
CA GLN A 211 14.57 35.79 9.32
C GLN A 211 14.72 36.30 7.87
N ASP A 212 15.28 35.49 6.95
CA ASP A 212 15.48 35.84 5.55
C ASP A 212 14.93 34.77 4.59
N SER A 213 14.05 35.19 3.69
CA SER A 213 13.22 34.38 2.80
C SER A 213 13.90 33.92 1.50
N THR A 214 15.18 33.49 1.55
CA THR A 214 15.94 33.21 0.31
C THR A 214 16.73 31.89 0.22
N SER A 215 16.52 30.91 1.12
CA SER A 215 17.04 29.55 0.91
C SER A 215 15.95 28.51 1.16
N GLY A 216 15.66 27.72 0.13
CA GLY A 216 14.54 26.79 0.08
C GLY A 216 14.56 25.69 1.13
N GLU A 217 13.35 25.33 1.58
CA GLU A 217 12.91 24.02 2.09
C GLU A 217 13.86 23.24 3.03
N GLU A 218 14.71 23.90 3.81
CA GLU A 218 15.29 23.26 4.99
C GLU A 218 14.23 23.25 6.10
N SER A 219 13.74 22.06 6.43
CA SER A 219 12.82 21.85 7.53
C SER A 219 13.46 22.31 8.83
N ASN A 220 13.15 23.54 9.23
CA ASN A 220 13.68 24.23 10.38
C ASN A 220 13.01 23.75 11.69
N ILE A 221 12.90 22.43 11.88
CA ILE A 221 12.32 21.83 13.09
C ILE A 221 13.45 21.31 13.96
N GLN A 222 13.49 21.75 15.21
CA GLN A 222 14.37 21.17 16.22
C GLN A 222 13.54 20.49 17.31
N ILE A 223 13.77 19.19 17.52
CA ILE A 223 13.08 18.41 18.54
C ILE A 223 13.77 18.63 19.89
N THR A 224 13.00 19.06 20.89
CA THR A 224 13.55 19.41 22.22
C THR A 224 13.40 18.33 23.24
N ASN A 225 12.31 17.57 23.18
CA ASN A 225 12.06 16.44 24.07
C ASN A 225 11.07 15.49 23.41
N TYR A 226 11.20 14.20 23.71
CA TYR A 226 10.26 13.18 23.29
C TYR A 226 10.01 12.21 24.45
N THR A 227 8.80 11.67 24.53
CA THR A 227 8.46 10.59 25.45
C THR A 227 7.95 9.40 24.66
N VAL A 228 8.64 8.27 24.80
CA VAL A 228 8.15 6.98 24.30
C VAL A 228 7.42 6.29 25.46
N PRO A 229 6.18 5.82 25.26
CA PRO A 229 5.46 5.07 26.28
C PRO A 229 6.29 3.87 26.75
N SER A 230 6.26 3.59 28.06
CA SER A 230 6.93 2.41 28.63
C SER A 230 6.04 1.17 28.64
N ASP A 231 4.74 1.31 28.39
CA ASP A 231 3.78 0.22 28.36
C ASP A 231 3.98 -0.65 27.10
N PRO A 232 4.27 -1.95 27.23
CA PRO A 232 4.48 -2.87 26.10
C PRO A 232 3.40 -2.83 25.02
N ASN A 233 2.15 -2.52 25.36
CA ASN A 233 1.05 -2.46 24.39
C ASN A 233 0.98 -1.14 23.62
N LEU A 234 1.62 -0.09 24.13
CA LEU A 234 1.64 1.24 23.54
C LEU A 234 2.99 1.59 22.92
N VAL A 235 4.04 0.80 23.19
CA VAL A 235 5.35 0.97 22.58
C VAL A 235 5.23 0.81 21.06
N PRO A 236 5.74 1.75 20.26
CA PRO A 236 5.70 1.64 18.82
C PRO A 236 6.60 0.48 18.36
N PRO A 237 6.24 -0.23 17.28
CA PRO A 237 7.11 -1.28 16.73
C PRO A 237 8.52 -0.76 16.39
N PRO A 238 9.54 -1.64 16.43
CA PRO A 238 10.93 -1.29 16.14
C PRO A 238 11.11 -0.55 14.80
N GLU A 239 10.33 -0.92 13.78
CA GLU A 239 10.38 -0.30 12.45
C GLU A 239 9.97 1.17 12.50
N ILE A 240 8.94 1.51 13.29
CA ILE A 240 8.49 2.90 13.45
C ILE A 240 9.51 3.68 14.28
N LEU A 241 10.05 3.09 15.34
CA LEU A 241 11.06 3.74 16.19
C LEU A 241 12.34 4.03 15.41
N SER A 242 12.75 3.15 14.50
CA SER A 242 13.90 3.41 13.63
C SER A 242 13.67 4.56 12.67
N LYS A 243 12.48 4.66 12.09
CA LYS A 243 12.10 5.79 11.22
C LYS A 243 12.04 7.08 12.01
N PHE A 244 11.66 7.03 13.29
CA PHE A 244 11.78 8.18 14.19
C PHE A 244 13.24 8.57 14.46
N VAL A 245 14.12 7.60 14.74
CA VAL A 245 15.57 7.84 14.91
C VAL A 245 16.16 8.49 13.65
N ILE A 246 15.88 7.92 12.47
CA ILE A 246 16.34 8.46 11.18
C ILE A 246 15.80 9.88 10.96
N THR A 247 14.53 10.13 11.29
CA THR A 247 13.95 11.48 11.23
C THR A 247 14.70 12.46 12.15
N LEU A 248 15.04 12.06 13.37
CA LEU A 248 15.82 12.88 14.31
C LEU A 248 17.25 13.17 13.82
N VAL A 249 17.88 12.18 13.19
CA VAL A 249 19.21 12.30 12.60
C VAL A 249 19.21 13.38 11.52
N HIS A 250 18.26 13.32 10.59
CA HIS A 250 18.14 14.35 9.55
C HIS A 250 17.70 15.72 10.08
N LEU A 251 16.96 15.78 11.19
CA LEU A 251 16.62 17.02 11.89
C LEU A 251 17.77 17.54 12.80
N ARG A 252 18.94 16.91 12.79
CA ARG A 252 20.15 17.32 13.55
C ARG A 252 19.90 17.57 15.04
N SER A 253 19.01 16.79 15.64
CA SER A 253 18.63 16.93 17.05
C SER A 253 19.52 16.08 17.96
N GLU A 254 20.83 16.39 17.97
CA GLU A 254 21.89 15.57 18.61
C GLU A 254 21.69 15.31 20.10
N THR A 255 21.10 16.27 20.82
CA THR A 255 20.90 16.20 22.26
C THR A 255 20.04 15.01 22.69
N GLN A 256 19.25 14.45 21.76
CA GLN A 256 18.32 13.37 22.01
C GLN A 256 18.85 11.98 21.60
N PHE A 257 19.97 11.91 20.86
CA PHE A 257 20.50 10.64 20.35
C PHE A 257 20.90 9.65 21.46
N PRO A 258 21.61 10.04 22.53
CA PRO A 258 22.06 9.07 23.53
C PRO A 258 20.89 8.36 24.25
N THR A 259 19.85 9.12 24.61
CA THR A 259 18.66 8.59 25.29
C THR A 259 17.89 7.63 24.39
N LEU A 260 17.81 7.94 23.09
CA LEU A 260 17.05 7.15 22.13
C LEU A 260 17.80 5.89 21.71
N LEU A 261 19.09 5.99 21.42
CA LEU A 261 19.92 4.82 21.10
C LEU A 261 19.96 3.84 22.28
N ALA A 262 19.94 4.34 23.52
CA ALA A 262 19.85 3.49 24.71
C ALA A 262 18.48 2.80 24.87
N SER A 263 17.40 3.35 24.30
CA SER A 263 16.08 2.72 24.32
C SER A 263 15.87 1.69 23.21
N LEU A 264 16.70 1.69 22.16
CA LEU A 264 16.74 0.67 21.11
C LEU A 264 17.38 -0.64 21.59
N LYS A 265 16.73 -1.33 22.54
CA LYS A 265 17.15 -2.65 23.04
C LYS A 265 16.42 -3.80 22.32
N PHE A 266 16.37 -3.72 21.00
CA PHE A 266 15.75 -4.78 20.19
C PHE A 266 16.73 -5.90 19.92
N ASP A 267 16.19 -7.09 19.66
CA ASP A 267 16.99 -8.23 19.26
C ASP A 267 17.62 -7.98 17.88
N VAL A 268 18.94 -7.84 17.87
CA VAL A 268 19.74 -7.52 16.67
C VAL A 268 19.62 -8.63 15.62
N GLU A 269 19.38 -9.88 16.02
CA GLU A 269 19.24 -10.98 15.06
C GLU A 269 17.95 -10.90 14.25
N MET A 270 16.90 -10.35 14.84
CA MET A 270 15.59 -10.20 14.22
C MET A 270 15.49 -8.87 13.47
N TYR A 271 16.03 -7.80 14.04
CA TYR A 271 15.88 -6.44 13.55
C TYR A 271 17.18 -5.81 13.02
N GLY A 272 18.20 -6.59 12.67
CA GLY A 272 19.48 -6.00 12.23
C GLY A 272 19.39 -5.08 11.00
N LYS A 273 18.43 -5.28 10.09
CA LYS A 273 18.14 -4.31 9.01
C LYS A 273 17.78 -2.92 9.53
N VAL A 274 17.00 -2.87 10.61
CA VAL A 274 16.59 -1.64 11.28
C VAL A 274 17.81 -0.87 11.80
N TYR A 275 18.78 -1.57 12.38
CA TYR A 275 20.03 -0.99 12.85
C TYR A 275 20.94 -0.54 11.68
N LEU A 276 20.92 -1.25 10.55
CA LEU A 276 21.63 -0.85 9.33
C LEU A 276 21.08 0.46 8.78
N ASP A 277 19.76 0.59 8.66
CA ASP A 277 19.11 1.82 8.16
C ASP A 277 19.46 3.03 9.05
N ILE A 278 19.50 2.84 10.38
CA ILE A 278 19.93 3.86 11.33
C ILE A 278 21.42 4.22 11.15
N ALA A 279 22.29 3.20 11.02
CA ALA A 279 23.71 3.42 10.82
C ALA A 279 23.99 4.18 9.51
N GLU A 280 23.31 3.84 8.42
CA GLU A 280 23.42 4.52 7.14
C GLU A 280 23.00 6.00 7.24
N ALA A 281 21.89 6.29 7.91
CA ALA A 281 21.45 7.66 8.16
C ALA A 281 22.46 8.47 8.99
N LEU A 282 23.04 7.87 10.04
CA LEU A 282 24.07 8.51 10.86
C LEU A 282 25.35 8.80 10.07
N ILE A 283 25.77 7.87 9.21
CA ILE A 283 26.94 8.06 8.33
C ILE A 283 26.68 9.18 7.33
N GLN A 284 25.46 9.27 6.79
CA GLN A 284 25.08 10.29 5.82
C GLN A 284 25.14 11.71 6.39
N GLU A 285 24.78 11.90 7.66
CA GLU A 285 24.84 13.20 8.36
C GLU A 285 26.15 13.41 9.16
N HIS A 286 27.17 12.56 8.95
CA HIS A 286 28.50 12.66 9.58
C HIS A 286 28.55 12.42 11.11
N TYR A 287 27.60 11.67 11.67
CA TYR A 287 27.55 11.29 13.09
C TYR A 287 28.30 9.98 13.39
N GLU A 288 29.59 9.96 13.09
CA GLU A 288 30.40 8.73 13.06
C GLU A 288 30.56 8.06 14.43
N ALA A 289 30.66 8.84 15.51
CA ALA A 289 30.78 8.29 16.86
C ALA A 289 29.56 7.44 17.26
N TYR A 290 28.36 7.86 16.84
CA TYR A 290 27.12 7.14 17.09
C TYR A 290 26.92 6.00 16.08
N ALA A 291 27.31 6.19 14.82
CA ALA A 291 27.29 5.13 13.81
C ALA A 291 28.13 3.91 14.25
N VAL A 292 29.32 4.15 14.81
CA VAL A 292 30.18 3.09 15.34
C VAL A 292 29.49 2.30 16.47
N GLN A 293 28.79 2.98 17.40
CA GLN A 293 28.08 2.29 18.49
C GLN A 293 27.03 1.31 17.95
N VAL A 294 26.30 1.72 16.90
CA VAL A 294 25.27 0.89 16.26
C VAL A 294 25.90 -0.25 15.45
N LEU A 295 26.94 0.03 14.66
CA LEU A 295 27.61 -0.98 13.82
C LEU A 295 28.32 -2.06 14.64
N VAL A 296 28.88 -1.72 15.80
CA VAL A 296 29.49 -2.70 16.71
C VAL A 296 28.47 -3.73 17.20
N LEU A 297 27.23 -3.30 17.49
CA LEU A 297 26.15 -4.22 17.87
C LEU A 297 25.84 -5.21 16.73
N LEU A 298 25.83 -4.74 15.48
CA LEU A 298 25.56 -5.59 14.31
C LEU A 298 26.65 -6.62 14.05
N VAL A 299 27.91 -6.22 14.14
CA VAL A 299 29.07 -7.11 13.96
C VAL A 299 29.13 -8.21 15.01
N SER A 300 28.63 -7.94 16.22
CA SER A 300 28.57 -8.93 17.29
C SER A 300 27.51 -10.03 17.08
N SER A 301 26.61 -9.87 16.09
CA SER A 301 25.53 -10.84 15.81
C SER A 301 25.93 -11.89 14.78
N GLU A 302 25.37 -13.10 14.86
CA GLU A 302 25.71 -14.17 13.92
C GLU A 302 25.25 -13.88 12.48
N LYS A 303 24.05 -13.29 12.30
CA LYS A 303 23.45 -13.06 10.98
C LYS A 303 24.01 -11.84 10.23
N TYR A 304 24.38 -10.79 10.98
CA TYR A 304 24.84 -9.52 10.40
C TYR A 304 26.36 -9.31 10.54
N ASN A 305 27.10 -10.30 11.04
CA ASN A 305 28.55 -10.41 10.89
C ASN A 305 28.94 -10.70 9.42
N GLN A 306 28.68 -9.74 8.55
CA GLN A 306 28.93 -9.82 7.12
C GLN A 306 30.05 -8.85 6.72
N PRO A 307 30.82 -9.17 5.66
CA PRO A 307 31.91 -8.31 5.18
C PRO A 307 31.47 -6.87 4.87
N GLY A 308 30.21 -6.67 4.44
CA GLY A 308 29.67 -5.34 4.15
C GLY A 308 29.57 -4.44 5.39
N VAL A 309 29.15 -5.00 6.53
CA VAL A 309 29.03 -4.27 7.81
C VAL A 309 30.41 -3.94 8.37
N TRP A 310 31.36 -4.88 8.28
CA TRP A 310 32.76 -4.64 8.65
C TRP A 310 33.41 -3.54 7.81
N LYS A 311 33.10 -3.48 6.51
CA LYS A 311 33.59 -2.42 5.63
C LYS A 311 33.05 -1.06 6.06
N GLN A 312 31.74 -0.93 6.29
CA GLN A 312 31.14 0.31 6.80
C GLN A 312 31.74 0.71 8.16
N LEU A 313 31.98 -0.26 9.04
CA LEU A 313 32.62 -0.03 10.34
C LEU A 313 34.07 0.48 10.19
N ALA A 314 34.86 -0.11 9.29
CA ALA A 314 36.23 0.35 9.04
C ALA A 314 36.26 1.78 8.47
N GLU A 315 35.42 2.08 7.48
CA GLU A 315 35.32 3.41 6.88
C GLU A 315 34.87 4.47 7.89
N THR A 316 33.97 4.13 8.81
CA THR A 316 33.53 5.04 9.88
C THR A 316 34.62 5.27 10.93
N TYR A 317 35.39 4.25 11.29
CA TYR A 317 36.52 4.41 12.20
C TYR A 317 37.62 5.31 11.61
N GLU A 318 37.93 5.13 10.33
CA GLU A 318 38.92 5.95 9.61
C GLU A 318 38.53 7.43 9.64
N LYS A 319 37.29 7.75 9.29
CA LYS A 319 36.81 9.14 9.30
C LYS A 319 36.74 9.73 10.71
N SER A 320 36.47 8.91 11.72
CA SER A 320 36.43 9.35 13.12
C SER A 320 37.82 9.65 13.73
N GLY A 321 38.90 9.38 12.97
CA GLY A 321 40.28 9.58 13.41
C GLY A 321 40.73 8.65 14.54
N LYS A 322 40.07 7.48 14.66
CA LYS A 322 40.37 6.47 15.69
C LYS A 322 41.23 5.30 15.17
N LEU A 323 41.70 5.38 13.93
CA LEU A 323 42.65 4.49 13.27
C LEU A 323 43.93 5.28 12.94
#